data_AF-A0A1S4BQX2-F1
#
_entry.id   AF-A0A1S4BQX2-F1
#
_cell.length_a   1.000
_cell.length_b   1.000
_cell.length_c   1.000
_cell.angle_alpha   90.00
_cell.angle_beta   90.00
_cell.angle_gamma   90.00
#
_symmetry.space_group_name_H-M   'P 1'
#
loop_
_entity.id
_entity.type
_entity.pdbx_description
1 polymer ?
#
loop_
_entity_poly.entity_id
_entity_poly.type
_entity_poly.pdbx_seq_one_letter_code
_entity_poly.pdbx_strand_id
1 'polypeptide(L)'
;MLCCLAAEMVEDVDLLVRRAERCLEAGADMIMINADDLCRQADSLRSDMVAKIVGRLGLEKTMFEASSPKISEWFIKRYGPKVNLFVDHSQVMDLECLRGRNLGQNHSSLLGRSYFLL
;
A
#
# COMPACT_ATOMS: atom_id res chain seq x y z
N MET A 1 -18.04 -3.35 -1.70
CA MET A 1 -17.65 -2.36 -2.73
C MET A 1 -16.37 -1.65 -2.30
N LEU A 2 -15.35 -1.57 -3.17
CA LEU A 2 -14.11 -0.82 -2.93
C LEU A 2 -14.27 0.61 -3.50
N CYS A 3 -14.03 1.65 -2.69
CA CYS A 3 -14.02 3.05 -3.17
C CYS A 3 -12.57 3.44 -3.50
N CYS A 4 -12.26 3.69 -4.77
CA CYS A 4 -10.93 4.15 -5.17
C CYS A 4 -10.86 5.67 -5.11
N LEU A 5 -9.93 6.21 -4.33
CA LEU A 5 -9.64 7.64 -4.27
C LEU A 5 -8.28 7.88 -4.90
N ALA A 6 -8.29 8.52 -6.07
CA ALA A 6 -7.08 9.07 -6.66
C ALA A 6 -6.66 10.29 -5.84
N ALA A 7 -5.44 10.26 -5.32
CA ALA A 7 -4.84 11.39 -4.62
C ALA A 7 -4.22 12.39 -5.61
N GLU A 8 -4.88 12.66 -6.73
CA GLU A 8 -4.41 13.63 -7.72
C GLU A 8 -4.26 14.99 -7.03
N MET A 9 -3.00 15.37 -6.76
CA MET A 9 -2.60 16.63 -6.13
C MET A 9 -3.39 16.99 -4.86
N VAL A 10 -3.42 16.08 -3.88
CA VAL A 10 -4.02 16.36 -2.57
C VAL A 10 -3.11 17.30 -1.79
N GLU A 11 -3.32 18.62 -1.96
CA GLU A 11 -2.76 19.63 -1.04
C GLU A 11 -3.43 19.53 0.35
N ASP A 12 -4.63 18.93 0.44
CA ASP A 12 -5.40 18.82 1.68
C ASP A 12 -5.85 17.37 1.99
N VAL A 13 -5.10 16.70 2.87
CA VAL A 13 -5.40 15.35 3.36
C VAL A 13 -6.74 15.28 4.10
N ASP A 14 -7.20 16.36 4.74
CA ASP A 14 -8.49 16.36 5.42
C ASP A 14 -9.65 16.26 4.43
N LEU A 15 -9.51 16.87 3.24
CA LEU A 15 -10.51 16.70 2.18
C LEU A 15 -10.58 15.25 1.70
N LEU A 16 -9.43 14.59 1.53
CA LEU A 16 -9.37 13.18 1.16
C LEU A 16 -10.02 12.29 2.23
N VAL A 17 -9.69 12.51 3.51
CA VAL A 17 -10.28 11.75 4.63
C VAL A 17 -11.79 11.94 4.69
N ARG A 18 -12.31 13.17 4.58
CA ARG A 18 -13.76 13.42 4.58
C ARG A 18 -14.47 12.75 3.40
N ARG A 19 -13.84 12.70 2.23
CA ARG A 19 -14.39 11.99 1.07
C ARG A 19 -14.40 10.48 1.31
N ALA A 20 -13.36 9.94 1.92
CA ALA A 20 -13.27 8.53 2.29
C ALA A 20 -14.33 8.14 3.35
N GLU A 21 -14.51 8.97 4.38
CA GLU A 21 -15.57 8.80 5.39
C GLU A 21 -16.95 8.73 4.73
N ARG A 22 -17.26 9.64 3.80
CA ARG A 22 -18.52 9.59 3.03
C ARG A 22 -18.66 8.36 2.15
N CYS A 23 -17.58 7.85 1.55
CA CYS A 23 -17.65 6.56 0.82
C CYS A 23 -18.03 5.42 1.78
N LEU A 24 -17.42 5.38 2.97
CA LEU A 24 -17.71 4.34 3.97
C LEU A 24 -19.16 4.44 4.46
N GLU A 25 -19.66 5.64 4.74
CA GLU A 25 -21.06 5.89 5.10
C GLU A 25 -22.05 5.48 4.00
N ALA A 26 -21.65 5.64 2.73
CA ALA A 26 -22.43 5.18 1.57
C ALA A 26 -22.38 3.66 1.34
N GLY A 27 -21.68 2.90 2.19
CA GLY A 27 -21.62 1.44 2.15
C GLY A 27 -20.38 0.87 1.45
N ALA A 28 -19.32 1.66 1.24
CA ALA A 28 -18.03 1.10 0.83
C ALA A 28 -17.43 0.26 1.98
N ASP A 29 -16.90 -0.90 1.65
CA ASP A 29 -16.28 -1.79 2.65
C ASP A 29 -14.88 -1.33 3.04
N MET A 30 -14.18 -0.72 2.08
CA MET A 30 -12.78 -0.34 2.15
C MET A 30 -12.48 0.79 1.15
N ILE A 31 -11.46 1.58 1.46
CA ILE A 31 -10.98 2.71 0.66
C ILE A 31 -9.61 2.37 0.10
N MET A 32 -9.47 2.41 -1.23
CA MET A 32 -8.19 2.27 -1.90
C MET A 32 -7.55 3.64 -2.10
N ILE A 33 -6.33 3.80 -1.63
CA ILE A 33 -5.53 5.03 -1.74
C ILE A 33 -4.32 4.74 -2.64
N ASN A 34 -4.12 5.56 -3.67
CA ASN A 34 -2.88 5.49 -4.44
C ASN A 34 -1.71 5.98 -3.59
N ALA A 35 -0.77 5.09 -3.23
CA ALA A 35 0.36 5.45 -2.39
C ALA A 35 1.59 5.94 -3.17
N ASP A 36 1.62 5.83 -4.50
CA ASP A 36 2.76 6.29 -5.30
C ASP A 36 2.96 7.80 -5.18
N ASP A 37 1.86 8.56 -5.23
CA ASP A 37 1.84 10.00 -5.01
C ASP A 37 2.13 10.37 -3.54
N LEU A 38 1.97 9.41 -2.62
CA LEU A 38 2.32 9.53 -1.20
C LEU A 38 3.77 9.09 -0.90
N CYS A 39 4.46 8.38 -1.81
CA CYS A 39 5.81 7.83 -1.60
C CYS A 39 6.96 8.45 -2.45
N ARG A 40 6.72 9.19 -3.54
CA ARG A 40 7.73 9.93 -4.37
C ARG A 40 8.67 11.03 -3.77
N GLN A 41 8.28 11.87 -2.80
CA GLN A 41 9.07 12.94 -2.17
C GLN A 41 9.23 12.84 -0.61
N ALA A 42 10.49 12.76 -0.14
CA ALA A 42 10.99 13.04 1.22
C ALA A 42 10.23 12.45 2.45
N ASP A 43 10.90 11.53 3.15
CA ASP A 43 10.43 10.59 4.17
C ASP A 43 9.59 11.11 5.37
N SER A 44 9.47 12.42 5.60
CA SER A 44 8.75 12.96 6.78
C SER A 44 7.36 13.53 6.48
N LEU A 45 7.17 14.22 5.35
CA LEU A 45 5.95 15.00 5.06
C LEU A 45 4.84 14.22 4.33
N ARG A 46 5.03 12.93 4.08
CA ARG A 46 3.94 12.05 3.58
C ARG A 46 3.68 10.81 4.42
N SER A 47 4.65 10.45 5.27
CA SER A 47 4.45 9.49 6.37
C SER A 47 3.35 9.92 7.35
N ASP A 48 3.30 11.21 7.65
CA ASP A 48 2.29 11.88 8.45
C ASP A 48 0.91 11.85 7.80
N MET A 49 0.82 12.02 6.48
CA MET A 49 -0.43 11.89 5.72
C MET A 49 -0.99 10.48 5.81
N VAL A 50 -0.16 9.45 5.57
CA VAL A 50 -0.56 8.05 5.72
C VAL A 50 -0.97 7.77 7.17
N ALA A 51 -0.20 8.24 8.15
CA ALA A 51 -0.55 8.08 9.56
C ALA A 51 -1.90 8.75 9.91
N LYS A 52 -2.19 9.91 9.34
CA LYS A 52 -3.45 10.63 9.53
C LYS A 52 -4.62 9.88 8.90
N ILE A 53 -4.46 9.36 7.68
CA ILE A 53 -5.46 8.54 6.99
C ILE A 53 -5.75 7.27 7.81
N VAL A 54 -4.72 6.52 8.19
CA VAL A 54 -4.87 5.30 9.00
C VAL A 54 -5.49 5.60 10.35
N GLY A 55 -5.09 6.71 11.01
CA GLY A 55 -5.62 7.11 12.31
C GLY A 55 -7.10 7.53 12.28
N ARG A 56 -7.61 7.96 11.12
CA ARG A 56 -9.00 8.39 10.94
C ARG A 56 -9.91 7.28 10.41
N LEU A 57 -9.43 6.53 9.41
CA LEU A 57 -10.24 5.54 8.72
C LEU A 57 -10.07 4.12 9.28
N GLY A 58 -8.94 3.84 9.93
CA GLY A 58 -8.58 2.48 10.34
C GLY A 58 -7.78 1.73 9.26
N LEU A 59 -6.90 0.84 9.69
CA LEU A 59 -6.07 0.03 8.79
C LEU A 59 -6.90 -1.06 8.07
N GLU A 60 -7.93 -1.55 8.74
CA GLU A 60 -8.86 -2.56 8.26
C GLU A 60 -9.81 -2.06 7.16
N LYS A 61 -10.02 -0.74 7.09
CA LYS A 61 -10.85 -0.06 6.09
C LYS A 61 -10.04 0.65 5.01
N THR A 62 -8.72 0.49 5.01
CA THR A 62 -7.83 1.11 4.02
C THR A 62 -7.03 0.06 3.27
N MET A 63 -6.81 0.30 1.98
CA MET A 63 -5.93 -0.47 1.11
C MET A 63 -5.02 0.51 0.36
N PHE A 64 -3.72 0.26 0.37
CA PHE A 64 -2.74 1.14 -0.27
C PHE A 64 -2.20 0.50 -1.54
N GLU A 65 -2.22 1.24 -2.64
CA GLU A 65 -1.54 0.83 -3.88
C GLU A 65 -0.03 0.90 -3.67
N ALA A 66 0.65 -0.22 -3.90
CA ALA A 66 2.09 -0.32 -3.79
C ALA A 66 2.65 -0.78 -5.14
N SER A 67 3.07 0.18 -5.95
CA SER A 67 3.61 -0.10 -7.29
C SER A 67 4.99 -0.73 -7.30
N SER A 68 5.68 -0.77 -6.15
CA SER A 68 7.03 -1.32 -6.04
C SER A 68 7.26 -2.08 -4.74
N PRO A 69 8.18 -3.07 -4.73
CA PRO A 69 8.54 -3.82 -3.53
C PRO A 69 8.97 -2.96 -2.35
N LYS A 70 9.61 -1.80 -2.61
CA LYS A 70 10.05 -0.87 -1.58
C LYS A 70 8.89 -0.25 -0.81
N ILE A 71 7.80 0.09 -1.50
CA ILE A 71 6.60 0.65 -0.88
C ILE A 71 5.92 -0.44 -0.03
N SER A 72 5.78 -1.64 -0.59
CA SER A 72 5.24 -2.80 0.14
C SER A 72 6.03 -3.09 1.42
N GLU A 73 7.35 -3.11 1.33
CA GLU A 73 8.24 -3.33 2.48
C GLU A 73 8.08 -2.23 3.55
N TRP A 74 7.96 -0.97 3.14
CA TRP A 74 7.73 0.15 4.06
C TRP A 74 6.42 0.00 4.85
N PHE A 75 5.31 -0.31 4.16
CA PHE A 75 4.02 -0.51 4.81
C PHE A 75 4.04 -1.70 5.76
N ILE A 76 4.64 -2.82 5.36
CA ILE A 76 4.76 -4.02 6.21
C ILE A 76 5.64 -3.73 7.43
N LYS A 77 6.75 -3.02 7.28
CA LYS A 77 7.62 -2.64 8.40
C LYS A 77 6.91 -1.71 9.39
N ARG A 78 6.04 -0.82 8.91
CA ARG A 78 5.37 0.20 9.73
C ARG A 78 4.08 -0.29 10.39
N TYR A 79 3.25 -1.04 9.67
CA TYR A 79 1.90 -1.44 10.09
C TYR A 79 1.73 -2.96 10.27
N GLY A 80 2.78 -3.73 9.96
CA GLY A 80 2.78 -5.19 10.09
C GLY A 80 2.35 -5.92 8.82
N PRO A 81 2.51 -7.26 8.79
CA PRO A 81 2.29 -8.06 7.58
C PRO A 81 0.82 -8.12 7.12
N LYS A 82 -0.13 -7.74 7.98
CA LYS A 82 -1.57 -7.78 7.69
C LYS A 82 -2.10 -6.51 7.01
N VAL A 83 -1.26 -5.52 6.71
CA VAL A 83 -1.68 -4.32 5.97
C VAL A 83 -2.24 -4.71 4.60
N ASN A 84 -3.36 -4.09 4.21
CA ASN A 84 -3.98 -4.32 2.92
C ASN A 84 -3.22 -3.54 1.84
N LEU A 85 -2.64 -4.27 0.88
CA LEU A 85 -1.89 -3.69 -0.23
C LEU A 85 -2.52 -4.14 -1.55
N PHE A 86 -2.65 -3.20 -2.46
CA PHE A 86 -2.97 -3.46 -3.86
C PHE A 86 -1.65 -3.49 -4.64
N VAL A 87 -1.31 -4.63 -5.23
CA VAL A 87 -0.05 -4.86 -5.96
C VAL A 87 -0.34 -5.47 -7.32
N ASP A 88 0.58 -5.28 -8.26
CA ASP A 88 0.53 -5.98 -9.54
C ASP A 88 0.72 -7.50 -9.35
N HIS A 89 0.12 -8.28 -10.25
CA HIS A 89 0.20 -9.74 -10.25
C HIS A 89 1.64 -10.28 -10.23
N SER A 90 2.59 -9.58 -10.86
CA SER A 90 4.00 -9.96 -10.87
C SER A 90 4.68 -9.84 -9.50
N GLN A 91 4.16 -9.02 -8.60
CA GLN A 91 4.77 -8.71 -7.29
C GLN A 91 4.20 -9.55 -6.15
N VAL A 92 3.18 -10.37 -6.41
CA VAL A 92 2.50 -11.16 -5.37
C VAL A 92 3.47 -12.08 -4.61
N MET A 93 4.41 -12.71 -5.32
CA MET A 93 5.41 -13.59 -4.69
C MET A 93 6.34 -12.82 -3.75
N ASP A 94 6.82 -11.66 -4.18
CA ASP A 94 7.70 -10.81 -3.37
C ASP A 94 6.95 -10.27 -2.14
N LEU A 95 5.68 -9.89 -2.30
CA LEU A 95 4.84 -9.43 -1.21
C LEU A 95 4.65 -10.51 -0.13
N GLU A 96 4.35 -11.75 -0.54
CA GLU A 96 4.16 -12.85 0.41
C GLU A 96 5.47 -13.25 1.11
N CYS A 97 6.61 -13.17 0.42
CA CYS A 97 7.92 -13.29 1.06
C CYS A 97 8.15 -12.22 2.15
N LEU A 98 7.78 -10.96 1.88
CA LEU A 98 7.87 -9.87 2.86
C LEU A 98 6.95 -10.08 4.07
N ARG A 99 5.73 -10.59 3.85
CA ARG A 99 4.75 -10.87 4.91
C ARG A 99 5.14 -12.06 5.79
N GLY A 100 5.67 -13.12 5.19
CA GLY A 100 6.03 -14.36 5.89
C GLY A 100 7.31 -14.26 6.74
N ARG A 101 8.15 -13.25 6.51
CA ARG A 101 9.45 -13.02 7.19
C ARG A 101 10.36 -14.25 7.32
N ASN A 102 10.13 -15.34 6.57
CA ASN A 102 10.86 -16.61 6.64
C ASN A 102 10.56 -17.53 5.44
N LEU A 103 11.06 -17.20 4.25
CA LEU A 103 11.39 -18.22 3.24
C LEU A 103 12.89 -18.14 2.93
N GLY A 104 13.71 -18.45 3.94
CA GLY A 104 15.14 -18.70 3.77
C GLY A 104 15.99 -17.44 3.51
N GLN A 105 17.14 -17.40 4.16
CA GLN A 105 18.18 -16.39 3.96
C GLN A 105 18.66 -16.40 2.49
N ASN A 106 19.01 -15.21 1.97
CA ASN A 106 19.74 -14.98 0.71
C ASN A 106 18.97 -15.20 -0.61
N HIS A 107 18.16 -14.22 -1.01
CA HIS A 107 17.80 -14.06 -2.43
C HIS A 107 18.86 -13.23 -3.16
N SER A 108 20.08 -13.78 -3.28
CA SER A 108 21.05 -13.36 -4.30
C SER A 108 21.22 -14.40 -5.41
N SER A 109 20.41 -15.47 -5.49
CA SER A 109 20.71 -16.53 -6.47
C SER A 109 19.57 -17.45 -6.98
N LEU A 110 18.26 -17.14 -6.86
CA LEU A 110 17.22 -18.07 -7.36
C LEU A 110 16.16 -17.53 -8.31
N LEU A 111 16.12 -16.23 -8.62
CA LEU A 111 15.28 -15.69 -9.71
C LEU A 111 16.11 -15.14 -10.88
N GLY A 112 17.32 -15.67 -11.03
CA GLY A 112 18.25 -15.36 -12.12
C GLY A 112 18.41 -16.49 -13.11
N ARG A 113 17.32 -17.13 -13.57
CA ARG A 113 17.24 -17.91 -14.82
C ARG A 113 15.88 -18.58 -14.92
N SER A 114 15.27 -18.52 -16.10
CA SER A 114 14.17 -19.38 -16.58
C SER A 114 12.74 -18.91 -16.33
N TYR A 115 12.35 -17.76 -16.88
CA TYR A 115 11.00 -17.56 -17.43
C TYR A 115 11.01 -16.75 -18.75
N PHE A 116 12.01 -16.98 -19.60
CA PHE A 116 11.95 -16.58 -21.02
C PHE A 116 12.76 -17.61 -21.83
N LEU A 117 12.16 -18.78 -21.99
CA LEU A 117 12.39 -19.61 -23.17
C LEU A 117 11.02 -19.91 -23.74
N LEU A 118 10.57 -19.01 -24.62
CA LEU A 118 9.81 -19.26 -25.83
C LEU A 118 9.99 -18.04 -26.74
#